data_AF-A0A8J7VGE2-F1
#
_entry.id   AF-A0A8J7VGE2-F1
#
_cell.length_a   1.000
_cell.length_b   1.000
_cell.length_c   1.000
_cell.angle_alpha   90.00
_cell.angle_beta   90.00
_cell.angle_gamma   90.00
#
_symmetry.space_group_name_H-M   'P 1'
#
loop_
_entity.id
_entity.type
_entity.pdbx_description
1 polymer ?
#
loop_
_entity_poly.entity_id
_entity_poly.type
_entity_poly.pdbx_seq_one_letter_code
_entity_poly.pdbx_strand_id
1 'polypeptide(L)'
;MEVLSILNELEEMIEGSRSVFGNKASIDKNRAIELITDIRIGLPDDFKQAEWISQERQRIIYDAQEEAEKIISDAKLRAEEIIEQDNITQAAYRKAADIVAEAEYDAKELRNGAVRYSQEILKKVSKDMKALTEKVLTNHKELGEMLIDDDEEEAIEQ
;
A
#
# COMPACT_ATOMS: atom_id res chain seq x y z
N MET A 1 43.54 14.56 41.00
CA MET A 1 42.78 15.51 41.84
C MET A 1 41.69 16.06 40.96
N GLU A 2 40.44 16.03 41.39
CA GLU A 2 39.38 16.68 40.62
C GLU A 2 39.61 18.18 40.63
N VAL A 3 39.51 18.81 39.45
CA VAL A 3 39.65 20.26 39.30
C VAL A 3 38.75 21.01 40.28
N LEU A 4 37.58 20.45 40.60
CA LEU A 4 36.64 20.93 41.63
C LEU A 4 37.24 20.95 43.04
N SER A 5 38.03 19.95 43.44
CA SER A 5 38.65 19.95 44.78
C SER A 5 39.74 21.02 44.89
N ILE A 6 40.47 21.26 43.80
CA ILE A 6 41.52 22.29 43.73
C ILE A 6 40.90 23.69 43.73
N LEU A 7 39.76 23.85 43.05
CA LEU A 7 38.94 25.07 43.12
C LEU A 7 38.45 25.34 44.55
N ASN A 8 37.93 24.32 45.24
CA ASN A 8 37.48 24.46 46.62
C ASN A 8 38.63 24.79 47.58
N GLU A 9 39.81 24.19 47.38
CA GLU A 9 41.02 24.52 48.17
C GLU A 9 41.47 25.97 47.93
N LEU A 10 41.41 26.44 46.67
CA LEU A 10 41.69 27.82 46.32
C LEU A 10 40.66 28.78 46.94
N GLU A 11 39.39 28.39 46.97
CA GLU A 11 38.29 29.15 47.59
C GLU A 11 38.46 29.24 49.11
N GLU A 12 38.69 28.12 49.81
CA GLU A 12 38.98 28.10 51.25
C GLU A 12 40.21 28.95 51.61
N MET A 13 41.25 28.93 50.78
CA MET A 13 42.45 29.74 50.99
C MET A 13 42.17 31.24 50.84
N ILE A 14 41.26 31.63 49.94
CA ILE A 14 40.82 33.01 49.77
C ILE A 14 39.91 33.43 50.93
N GLU A 15 38.95 32.60 51.35
CA GLU A 15 38.04 32.87 52.46
C GLU A 15 38.75 32.92 53.82
N GLY A 16 39.73 32.04 54.04
CA GLY A 16 40.53 31.97 55.28
C GLY A 16 41.63 33.04 55.38
N SER A 17 41.78 33.88 54.36
CA SER A 17 42.84 34.88 54.28
C SER A 17 42.65 36.03 55.28
N ARG A 18 43.74 36.56 55.84
CA ARG A 18 43.67 37.73 56.73
C ARG A 18 43.41 38.99 55.90
N SER A 19 42.32 39.69 56.22
CA SER A 19 42.08 41.04 55.71
C SER A 19 43.15 41.99 56.24
N VAL A 20 43.88 42.62 55.32
CA VAL A 20 44.99 43.52 55.64
C VAL A 20 44.54 44.98 55.62
N PHE A 21 43.64 45.33 54.69
CA PHE A 21 43.01 46.65 54.60
C PHE A 21 41.80 46.61 53.63
N GLY A 22 40.60 46.90 54.13
CA GLY A 22 39.37 46.87 53.32
C GLY A 22 39.12 45.49 52.68
N ASN A 23 38.80 45.46 51.38
CA ASN A 23 38.58 44.22 50.62
C ASN A 23 39.87 43.53 50.15
N LYS A 24 41.05 43.84 50.73
CA LYS A 24 42.32 43.21 50.36
C LYS A 24 42.72 42.13 51.36
N ALA A 25 42.93 40.94 50.82
CA ALA A 25 43.32 39.72 51.51
C ALA A 25 44.81 39.40 51.29
N SER A 26 45.51 38.95 52.34
CA SER A 26 46.85 38.37 52.21
C SER A 26 46.77 36.86 52.07
N ILE A 27 47.21 36.33 50.93
CA ILE A 27 47.28 34.90 50.62
C ILE A 27 48.68 34.48 50.18
N ASP A 28 49.00 33.20 50.33
CA ASP A 28 50.25 32.64 49.81
C ASP A 28 50.20 32.61 48.27
N LYS A 29 50.94 33.53 47.66
CA LYS A 29 51.03 33.65 46.21
C LYS A 29 51.57 32.38 45.54
N ASN A 30 52.54 31.71 46.16
CA ASN A 30 53.16 30.53 45.54
C ASN A 30 52.17 29.37 45.53
N ARG A 31 51.46 29.14 46.65
CA ARG A 31 50.42 28.10 46.72
C ARG A 31 49.25 28.38 45.79
N ALA A 32 48.79 29.64 45.70
CA ALA A 32 47.73 30.01 44.78
C ALA A 32 48.11 29.80 43.31
N ILE A 33 49.35 30.11 42.93
CA ILE A 33 49.85 29.87 41.57
C ILE A 33 49.94 28.38 41.26
N GLU A 34 50.38 27.53 42.21
CA GLU A 34 50.35 26.07 42.04
C GLU A 34 48.93 25.56 41.78
N LEU A 35 47.97 25.90 42.64
CA LEU A 35 46.57 25.46 42.49
C LEU A 35 45.97 25.91 41.15
N ILE A 36 46.20 27.16 40.74
CA ILE A 36 45.76 27.67 39.42
C ILE A 36 46.43 26.91 38.27
N THR A 37 47.70 26.52 38.42
CA THR A 37 48.43 25.77 37.40
C THR A 37 47.86 24.36 37.27
N ASP A 38 47.59 23.69 38.39
CA ASP A 38 47.00 22.36 38.40
C ASP A 38 45.58 22.37 37.82
N ILE A 39 44.77 23.39 38.12
CA ILE A 39 43.46 23.62 37.47
C ILE A 39 43.64 23.78 35.95
N ARG A 40 44.59 24.60 35.49
CA ARG A 40 44.84 24.82 34.06
C ARG A 40 45.28 23.56 33.31
N ILE A 41 45.92 22.61 34.01
CA ILE A 41 46.35 21.34 33.42
C ILE A 41 45.18 20.35 33.35
N GLY A 42 44.37 20.25 34.41
CA GLY A 42 43.26 19.26 34.46
C GLY A 42 42.02 19.65 33.66
N LEU A 43 41.65 20.94 33.66
CA LEU A 43 40.38 21.43 33.11
C LEU A 43 40.22 21.20 31.58
N PRO A 44 41.26 21.36 30.74
CA PRO A 44 41.16 21.06 29.30
C PRO A 44 40.89 19.59 28.99
N ASP A 45 41.41 18.66 29.80
CA ASP A 45 41.27 17.23 29.54
C ASP A 45 39.88 16.72 29.96
N ASP A 46 39.37 17.20 31.10
CA ASP A 46 37.98 16.95 31.52
C ASP A 46 36.97 17.48 30.48
N PHE A 47 37.25 18.66 29.91
CA PHE A 47 36.41 19.25 28.88
C PHE A 47 36.42 18.45 27.58
N LYS A 48 37.59 18.00 27.10
CA LYS A 48 37.70 17.10 25.95
C LYS A 48 36.98 15.77 26.20
N GLN A 49 37.06 15.24 27.41
CA GLN A 49 36.39 14.00 27.77
C GLN A 49 34.87 14.18 27.76
N ALA A 50 34.35 15.29 28.28
CA ALA A 50 32.92 15.61 28.22
C ALA A 50 32.43 15.78 26.77
N GLU A 51 33.21 16.47 25.92
CA GLU A 51 32.90 16.63 24.50
C GLU A 51 32.88 15.27 23.78
N TRP A 52 33.89 14.43 24.04
CA TRP A 52 33.97 13.08 23.48
C TRP A 52 32.78 12.21 23.92
N ILE A 53 32.42 12.21 25.21
CA ILE A 53 31.25 11.48 25.72
C ILE A 53 29.97 11.97 25.04
N SER A 54 29.82 13.28 24.85
CA SER A 54 28.64 13.84 24.18
C SER A 54 28.55 13.41 22.72
N GLN A 55 29.66 13.43 21.99
CA GLN A 55 29.73 12.97 20.61
C GLN A 55 29.43 11.47 20.50
N GLU A 56 30.05 10.65 21.36
CA GLU A 56 29.85 9.21 21.36
C GLU A 56 28.40 8.84 21.71
N ARG A 57 27.79 9.54 22.67
CA ARG A 57 26.36 9.37 22.97
C ARG A 57 25.49 9.64 21.75
N GLN A 58 25.77 10.72 21.01
CA GLN A 58 25.01 11.07 19.81
C GLN A 58 25.18 10.01 18.72
N ARG A 59 26.40 9.49 18.55
CA ARG A 59 26.68 8.39 17.62
C ARG A 59 25.92 7.13 17.99
N ILE A 60 25.95 6.71 19.25
CA ILE A 60 25.21 5.54 19.74
C ILE A 60 23.71 5.67 19.47
N ILE A 61 23.13 6.86 19.70
CA ILE A 61 21.70 7.10 19.43
C ILE A 61 21.40 6.98 17.94
N TYR A 62 22.25 7.55 17.09
CA TYR A 62 22.09 7.47 15.64
C TYR A 62 22.19 6.02 15.15
N ASP A 63 23.22 5.29 15.56
CA ASP A 63 23.44 3.89 15.19
C ASP A 63 22.25 3.02 15.64
N ALA A 64 21.71 3.28 16.85
CA ALA A 64 20.54 2.57 17.36
C ALA A 64 19.25 2.89 16.59
N GLN A 65 19.09 4.13 16.13
CA GLN A 65 17.95 4.53 15.29
C GLN A 65 18.02 3.86 13.92
N GLU A 66 19.19 3.88 13.28
CA GLU A 66 19.41 3.22 12.00
C GLU A 66 19.14 1.71 12.08
N GLU A 67 19.65 1.03 13.11
CA GLU A 67 19.41 -0.39 13.31
C GLU A 67 17.93 -0.68 13.59
N ALA A 68 17.24 0.18 14.35
CA ALA A 68 15.80 0.03 14.60
C ALA A 68 14.99 0.18 13.31
N GLU A 69 15.30 1.16 12.46
CA GLU A 69 14.65 1.34 11.17
C GLU A 69 14.87 0.13 10.26
N LYS A 70 16.10 -0.40 10.24
CA LYS A 70 16.45 -1.59 9.48
C LYS A 70 15.68 -2.83 9.97
N ILE A 71 15.58 -3.05 11.28
CA ILE A 71 14.79 -4.14 11.86
C ILE A 71 13.32 -4.03 11.45
N ILE A 72 12.74 -2.82 11.48
CA ILE A 72 11.35 -2.60 11.07
C ILE A 72 11.17 -2.88 9.58
N SER A 73 12.11 -2.44 8.74
CA SER A 73 12.08 -2.70 7.30
C SER A 73 12.14 -4.20 7.00
N ASP A 74 13.08 -4.92 7.61
CA ASP A 74 13.25 -6.36 7.43
C ASP A 74 12.03 -7.15 7.93
N ALA A 75 11.42 -6.71 9.03
CA ALA A 75 10.19 -7.32 9.55
C ALA A 75 9.01 -7.14 8.60
N LYS A 76 8.86 -5.96 7.97
CA LYS A 76 7.81 -5.72 6.97
C LYS A 76 8.00 -6.59 5.74
N LEU A 77 9.22 -6.65 5.19
CA LEU A 77 9.53 -7.50 4.04
C LEU A 77 9.22 -8.98 4.32
N ARG A 78 9.63 -9.49 5.49
CA ARG A 78 9.29 -10.87 5.89
C ARG A 78 7.80 -11.09 6.05
N ALA A 79 7.06 -10.12 6.58
CA ALA A 79 5.62 -10.23 6.71
C ALA A 79 4.93 -10.32 5.34
N GLU A 80 5.38 -9.52 4.37
CA GLU A 80 4.91 -9.59 2.98
C GLU A 80 5.22 -10.94 2.34
N GLU A 81 6.45 -11.44 2.48
CA GLU A 81 6.84 -12.77 1.98
C GLU A 81 5.99 -13.88 2.61
N ILE A 82 5.74 -13.84 3.92
CA ILE A 82 4.90 -14.83 4.61
C ILE A 82 3.47 -14.77 4.08
N ILE A 83 2.89 -13.58 3.86
CA ILE A 83 1.53 -13.44 3.33
C ILE A 83 1.45 -13.98 1.90
N GLU A 84 2.47 -13.74 1.07
CA GLU A 84 2.53 -14.23 -0.30
C GLU A 84 2.72 -15.76 -0.37
N GLN A 85 3.56 -16.30 0.52
CA GLN A 85 3.77 -17.74 0.67
C GLN A 85 2.65 -18.45 1.44
N ASP A 86 1.77 -17.70 2.11
CA ASP A 86 0.71 -18.30 2.90
C ASP A 86 -0.23 -19.06 1.98
N ASN A 87 -0.44 -20.33 2.33
CA ASN A 87 -1.25 -21.24 1.55
C ASN A 87 -2.67 -20.72 1.36
N ILE A 88 -3.16 -19.85 2.26
CA ILE A 88 -4.48 -19.22 2.15
C ILE A 88 -4.51 -18.23 1.00
N THR A 89 -3.47 -17.40 0.83
CA THR A 89 -3.38 -16.44 -0.29
C THR A 89 -3.32 -17.18 -1.63
N GLN A 90 -2.50 -18.23 -1.73
CA GLN A 90 -2.45 -19.05 -2.95
C GLN A 90 -3.76 -19.78 -3.22
N ALA A 91 -4.40 -20.33 -2.19
CA ALA A 91 -5.71 -20.97 -2.31
C ALA A 91 -6.80 -19.96 -2.73
N ALA A 92 -6.74 -18.73 -2.23
CA ALA A 92 -7.64 -17.64 -2.63
C ALA A 92 -7.47 -17.29 -4.10
N TYR A 93 -6.23 -17.17 -4.59
CA TYR A 93 -5.96 -16.93 -6.03
C TYR A 93 -6.46 -18.08 -6.91
N ARG A 94 -6.22 -19.34 -6.52
CA ARG A 94 -6.74 -20.50 -7.26
C ARG A 94 -8.26 -20.49 -7.31
N LYS A 95 -8.91 -20.27 -6.16
CA LYS A 95 -10.38 -20.20 -6.09
C LYS A 95 -10.95 -19.04 -6.90
N ALA A 96 -10.28 -17.89 -6.92
CA ALA A 96 -10.67 -16.76 -7.75
C ALA A 96 -10.57 -17.10 -9.24
N ALA A 97 -9.48 -17.75 -9.66
CA ALA A 97 -9.31 -18.21 -11.04
C ALA A 97 -10.39 -19.24 -11.43
N ASP A 98 -10.72 -20.18 -10.53
CA ASP A 98 -11.78 -21.17 -10.76
C ASP A 98 -13.15 -20.50 -10.92
N ILE A 99 -13.49 -19.52 -10.06
CA ILE A 99 -14.74 -18.75 -10.17
C ILE A 99 -14.83 -18.01 -11.51
N VAL A 100 -13.74 -17.40 -11.96
CA VAL A 100 -13.71 -16.70 -13.26
C VAL A 100 -13.90 -17.69 -14.40
N ALA A 101 -13.21 -18.83 -14.38
CA ALA A 101 -13.34 -19.86 -15.41
C ALA A 101 -14.76 -20.44 -15.47
N GLU A 102 -15.38 -20.69 -14.31
CA GLU A 102 -16.77 -21.15 -14.21
C GLU A 102 -17.74 -20.09 -14.76
N ALA A 103 -17.57 -18.82 -14.38
CA ALA A 103 -18.40 -17.73 -14.88
C ALA A 103 -18.27 -17.55 -16.41
N GLU A 104 -17.07 -17.70 -16.98
CA GLU A 104 -16.85 -17.66 -18.42
C GLU A 104 -17.51 -18.83 -19.15
N TYR A 105 -17.43 -20.03 -18.55
CA TYR A 105 -18.10 -21.23 -19.07
C TYR A 105 -19.61 -21.04 -19.09
N ASP A 106 -20.20 -20.62 -17.97
CA ASP A 106 -21.63 -20.39 -17.84
C ASP A 106 -22.13 -19.30 -18.80
N ALA A 107 -21.39 -18.20 -18.92
CA ALA A 107 -21.71 -17.12 -19.87
C ALA A 107 -21.71 -17.62 -21.32
N LYS A 108 -20.75 -18.48 -21.68
CA LYS A 108 -20.68 -19.10 -23.01
C LYS A 108 -21.84 -20.05 -23.26
N GLU A 109 -22.17 -20.90 -22.30
CA GLU A 109 -23.31 -21.82 -22.42
C GLU A 109 -24.64 -21.07 -22.50
N LEU A 110 -24.83 -20.04 -21.68
CA LEU A 110 -26.01 -19.17 -21.74
C LEU A 110 -26.15 -18.52 -23.11
N ARG A 111 -25.05 -17.95 -23.64
CA ARG A 111 -25.05 -17.35 -24.98
C ARG A 111 -25.41 -18.37 -26.06
N ASN A 112 -24.82 -19.55 -26.02
CA ASN A 112 -25.10 -20.62 -26.98
C ASN A 112 -26.57 -21.09 -26.88
N GLY A 113 -27.09 -21.21 -25.65
CA GLY A 113 -28.48 -21.52 -25.37
C GLY A 113 -29.44 -20.48 -25.96
N ALA A 114 -29.17 -19.19 -25.74
CA ALA A 114 -29.97 -18.09 -26.27
C ALA A 114 -29.98 -18.05 -27.80
N VAL A 115 -28.82 -18.29 -28.44
CA VAL A 115 -28.72 -18.39 -29.91
C VAL A 115 -29.54 -19.56 -30.43
N ARG A 116 -29.44 -20.73 -29.81
CA ARG A 116 -30.20 -21.94 -30.19
C ARG A 116 -31.70 -21.71 -30.07
N TYR A 117 -32.14 -21.17 -28.94
CA TYR A 117 -33.55 -20.82 -28.72
C TYR A 117 -34.05 -19.84 -29.78
N SER A 118 -33.28 -18.79 -30.09
CA SER A 118 -33.63 -17.83 -31.13
C SER A 118 -33.75 -18.49 -32.51
N GLN A 119 -32.84 -19.41 -32.84
CA GLN A 119 -32.91 -20.18 -34.09
C GLN A 119 -34.16 -21.05 -34.17
N GLU A 120 -34.57 -21.70 -33.08
CA GLU A 120 -35.80 -22.51 -33.05
C GLU A 120 -37.05 -21.65 -33.27
N ILE A 121 -37.13 -20.49 -32.61
CA ILE A 121 -38.21 -19.53 -32.82
C ILE A 121 -38.24 -19.04 -34.26
N LEU A 122 -37.11 -18.60 -34.81
CA LEU A 122 -37.01 -18.15 -36.20
C LEU A 122 -37.38 -19.26 -37.20
N LYS A 123 -36.99 -20.51 -36.93
CA LYS A 123 -37.36 -21.66 -37.75
C LYS A 123 -38.87 -21.91 -37.72
N LYS A 124 -39.51 -21.80 -36.56
CA LYS A 124 -40.97 -21.91 -36.43
C LYS A 124 -41.67 -20.78 -37.20
N VAL A 125 -41.24 -19.53 -37.02
CA VAL A 125 -41.79 -18.38 -37.75
C VAL A 125 -41.64 -18.57 -39.26
N SER A 126 -40.48 -19.02 -39.74
CA SER A 126 -40.26 -19.30 -41.17
C SER A 126 -41.20 -20.37 -41.70
N LYS A 127 -41.44 -21.44 -40.93
CA LYS A 127 -42.39 -22.50 -41.29
C LYS A 127 -43.82 -21.97 -41.37
N ASP A 128 -44.25 -21.21 -40.36
CA ASP A 128 -45.59 -20.63 -40.28
C ASP A 128 -45.83 -19.66 -41.46
N MET A 129 -44.82 -18.84 -41.81
CA MET A 129 -44.85 -17.95 -42.96
C MET A 129 -44.96 -18.68 -44.29
N LYS A 130 -44.20 -19.77 -44.49
CA LYS A 130 -44.32 -20.60 -45.72
C LYS A 130 -45.72 -21.16 -45.89
N ALA A 131 -46.28 -21.72 -44.83
CA ALA A 131 -47.64 -22.26 -44.85
C ALA A 131 -48.69 -21.17 -45.14
N LEU A 132 -48.49 -19.96 -44.61
CA LEU A 132 -49.36 -18.82 -44.92
C LEU A 132 -49.26 -18.39 -46.38
N THR A 133 -48.04 -18.30 -46.93
CA THR A 133 -47.82 -17.97 -48.34
C THR A 133 -48.45 -19.01 -49.27
N GLU A 134 -48.30 -20.30 -48.96
CA GLU A 134 -48.94 -21.39 -49.71
C GLU A 134 -50.47 -21.23 -49.73
N LYS A 135 -51.10 -20.93 -48.58
CA LYS A 135 -52.54 -20.66 -48.50
C LYS A 135 -52.96 -19.45 -49.33
N VAL A 136 -52.20 -18.35 -49.27
CA VAL A 136 -52.51 -17.15 -50.07
C VAL A 136 -52.42 -17.45 -51.56
N LEU A 137 -51.42 -18.23 -52.00
CA LEU A 137 -51.28 -18.64 -53.39
C LEU A 137 -52.45 -19.53 -53.84
N THR A 138 -52.85 -20.50 -53.03
CA THR A 138 -54.01 -21.35 -53.31
C THR A 138 -55.29 -20.53 -53.42
N ASN A 139 -55.58 -19.66 -52.44
CA ASN A 139 -56.77 -18.80 -52.48
C ASN A 139 -56.77 -17.89 -53.72
N HIS A 140 -55.61 -17.35 -54.11
CA HIS A 140 -55.49 -16.54 -55.33
C HIS A 140 -55.75 -17.37 -56.60
N LYS A 141 -55.30 -18.63 -56.65
CA LYS A 141 -55.55 -19.53 -57.78
C LYS A 141 -57.04 -19.88 -57.89
N GLU A 142 -57.66 -20.23 -56.77
CA GLU A 142 -59.10 -20.55 -56.70
C GLU A 142 -59.95 -19.36 -57.15
N LEU A 143 -59.65 -18.14 -56.70
CA LEU A 143 -60.34 -16.93 -57.16
C LEU A 143 -60.16 -16.68 -58.67
N GLY A 144 -58.97 -16.96 -59.21
CA GLY A 144 -58.70 -16.85 -60.64
C GLY A 144 -59.47 -17.88 -61.47
N GLU A 145 -59.65 -19.10 -60.96
CA GLU A 145 -60.44 -20.15 -61.60
C GLU A 145 -61.94 -19.83 -61.58
N MET A 146 -62.47 -19.29 -60.47
CA MET A 146 -63.87 -18.84 -60.39
C MET A 146 -64.22 -17.74 -61.40
N LEU A 147 -63.29 -16.80 -61.66
CA LEU A 147 -63.48 -15.75 -62.67
C LEU A 147 -63.57 -16.29 -64.10
N ILE A 148 -62.95 -17.44 -64.39
CA ILE A 148 -62.99 -18.07 -65.72
C ILE A 148 -64.28 -18.85 -65.90
N ASP A 149 -64.76 -19.53 -64.85
CA ASP A 149 -66.01 -20.30 -64.88
C ASP A 149 -67.24 -19.37 -65.04
N ASP A 150 -67.26 -18.20 -64.39
CA ASP A 150 -68.34 -17.21 -64.53
C ASP A 150 -68.42 -16.63 -65.97
N ASP A 151 -67.27 -16.41 -66.63
CA ASP A 151 -67.20 -15.92 -68.02
C ASP A 151 -67.66 -16.99 -69.03
N GLU A 152 -67.49 -18.29 -68.73
CA GLU A 152 -67.98 -19.40 -69.56
C GLU A 152 -69.49 -19.65 -69.40
N GLU A 153 -70.07 -19.45 -68.20
CA GLU A 153 -71.52 -19.56 -68.00
C GLU A 153 -72.30 -18.42 -68.68
N GLU A 154 -71.83 -17.17 -68.64
CA GLU A 154 -72.48 -16.05 -69.36
C GLU A 154 -72.42 -16.20 -70.88
N ALA A 155 -71.40 -16.87 -71.42
CA ALA A 155 -71.26 -17.12 -72.87
C ALA A 155 -72.20 -18.22 -73.40
N ILE A 156 -72.76 -19.06 -72.53
CA ILE A 156 -73.69 -20.15 -72.91
C ILE A 156 -75.17 -19.69 -72.84
N GLU A 157 -75.46 -18.59 -72.12
CA GLU A 157 -76.83 -18.05 -71.98
C GLU A 157 -77.23 -16.96 -73.02
N GLN A 158 -76.39 -16.64 -74.02
CA GLN A 158 -76.71 -15.74 -75.15
C GLN A 158 -76.84 -16.48 -76.49
#